data_AF-A0A5E7K240-F1
#
_entry.id   AF-A0A5E7K240-F1
#
_cell.length_a   1.000
_cell.length_b   1.000
_cell.length_c   1.000
_cell.angle_alpha   90.00
_cell.angle_beta   90.00
_cell.angle_gamma   90.00
#
_symmetry.space_group_name_H-M   'P 1'
#
loop_
_entity.id
_entity.type
_entity.pdbx_description
1 polymer ?
#
loop_
_entity_poly.entity_id
_entity_poly.type
_entity_poly.pdbx_seq_one_letter_code
_entity_poly.pdbx_strand_id
1 'polypeptide(L)'
;MSTYKMVCPHCLSRMRIRTSEGRHIFLRVAYLQCTSEACGWSVRAEFEMTHELSPSGMPNPAVHLPCAGPDLRRAARPVAESAPAAQAQQES
;
A
#
# COMPACT_ATOMS: atom_id res chain seq x y z
N MET A 1 1.35 -11.96 -3.91
CA MET A 1 1.51 -10.57 -4.37
C MET A 1 0.86 -9.67 -3.32
N SER A 2 1.61 -8.88 -2.55
CA SER A 2 1.00 -7.90 -1.63
C SER A 2 0.24 -6.88 -2.48
N THR A 3 -1.09 -6.84 -2.36
CA THR A 3 -1.93 -6.03 -3.25
C THR A 3 -2.14 -4.68 -2.57
N TYR A 4 -1.34 -3.69 -2.96
CA TYR A 4 -1.57 -2.30 -2.55
C TYR A 4 -2.92 -1.87 -3.14
N LYS A 5 -3.95 -1.73 -2.29
CA LYS A 5 -5.33 -1.42 -2.71
C LYS A 5 -5.46 0.07 -3.03
N MET A 6 -5.02 0.48 -4.22
CA MET A 6 -5.19 1.85 -4.70
C MET A 6 -6.63 2.05 -5.18
N VAL A 7 -7.32 3.01 -4.57
CA VAL A 7 -8.74 3.30 -4.79
C VAL A 7 -8.88 4.71 -5.36
N CYS A 8 -9.65 4.83 -6.45
CA CYS A 8 -9.91 6.12 -7.09
C CYS A 8 -10.79 6.98 -6.16
N PRO A 9 -10.38 8.22 -5.84
CA PRO A 9 -11.18 9.10 -4.97
C PRO A 9 -12.46 9.60 -5.64
N HIS A 10 -12.56 9.55 -6.98
CA HIS A 10 -13.73 10.04 -7.72
C HIS A 10 -14.87 9.03 -7.77
N CYS A 11 -14.56 7.75 -7.88
CA CYS A 11 -15.58 6.71 -8.12
C CYS A 11 -15.37 5.42 -7.33
N LEU A 12 -14.41 5.41 -6.40
CA LEU A 12 -14.07 4.27 -5.53
C LEU A 12 -13.68 2.98 -6.27
N SER A 13 -13.49 3.06 -7.59
CA SER A 13 -13.01 1.96 -8.42
C SER A 13 -11.52 1.70 -8.21
N ARG A 14 -11.06 0.52 -8.60
CA ARG A 14 -9.64 0.17 -8.55
C ARG A 14 -8.80 1.09 -9.45
N MET A 15 -7.57 1.32 -9.03
CA MET A 15 -6.55 2.00 -9.85
C MET A 15 -5.43 1.03 -10.21
N ARG A 16 -4.77 1.29 -11.34
CA ARG A 16 -3.56 0.59 -11.78
C ARG A 16 -2.41 1.56 -11.95
N ILE A 17 -1.20 1.11 -11.68
CA ILE A 17 0.03 1.81 -12.09
C ILE A 17 0.26 1.53 -13.58
N ARG A 18 0.40 2.57 -14.39
CA ARG A 18 0.74 2.48 -15.80
C ARG A 18 2.24 2.38 -16.00
N THR A 19 2.96 3.27 -15.34
CA THR A 19 4.42 3.35 -15.37
C THR A 19 4.90 3.86 -14.01
N SER A 20 6.16 3.56 -13.68
CA SER A 20 6.81 4.16 -12.52
C SER A 20 8.30 4.37 -12.79
N GLU A 21 8.83 5.41 -12.18
CA GLU A 21 10.21 5.85 -12.30
C GLU A 21 10.85 5.87 -10.91
N GLY A 22 12.04 5.29 -10.78
CA GLY A 22 12.85 5.43 -9.56
C GLY A 22 13.55 6.79 -9.56
N ARG A 23 13.29 7.62 -8.54
CA ARG A 23 13.94 8.93 -8.37
C ARG A 23 15.10 8.89 -7.38
N HIS A 24 14.98 8.04 -6.37
CA HIS A 24 15.99 7.76 -5.35
C HIS A 24 15.85 6.30 -4.89
N ILE A 25 16.83 5.77 -4.17
CA ILE A 25 16.77 4.38 -3.64
C ILE A 25 15.52 4.11 -2.78
N PHE A 26 14.93 5.17 -2.21
CA PHE A 26 13.71 5.09 -1.40
C PHE A 26 12.48 5.77 -2.03
N LEU A 27 12.63 6.49 -3.15
CA LEU A 27 11.55 7.27 -3.77
C LEU A 27 11.23 6.75 -5.17
N ARG A 28 9.96 6.42 -5.39
CA ARG A 28 9.42 6.11 -6.71
C ARG A 28 8.28 7.05 -7.06
N VAL A 29 8.29 7.57 -8.27
CA VAL A 29 7.15 8.26 -8.88
C VAL A 29 6.35 7.24 -9.67
N ALA A 30 5.04 7.22 -9.51
CA ALA A 30 4.14 6.37 -10.27
C ALA A 30 3.06 7.17 -10.97
N TYR A 31 2.69 6.75 -12.16
CA TYR A 31 1.57 7.29 -12.92
C TYR A 31 0.44 6.27 -12.88
N LEU A 32 -0.68 6.66 -12.28
CA LEU A 32 -1.82 5.79 -12.02
C LEU A 32 -3.00 6.18 -12.89
N GLN A 33 -3.84 5.19 -13.19
CA GLN A 33 -5.10 5.38 -13.89
C GLN A 33 -6.21 4.56 -13.22
N CYS A 34 -7.38 5.19 -13.04
CA CYS A 34 -8.61 4.50 -12.67
C CYS A 34 -8.99 3.47 -13.75
N THR A 35 -9.38 2.27 -13.33
CA THR A 35 -9.76 1.20 -14.26
C THR A 35 -11.20 1.31 -14.76
N SER A 36 -12.05 2.10 -14.08
CA SER A 36 -13.40 2.40 -14.58
C SER A 36 -13.30 3.32 -15.79
N GLU A 37 -13.75 2.83 -16.96
CA GLU A 37 -13.68 3.54 -18.24
C GLU A 37 -14.45 4.86 -18.21
N ALA A 38 -15.60 4.90 -17.55
CA ALA A 38 -16.39 6.12 -17.38
C ALA A 38 -15.66 7.20 -16.55
N CYS A 39 -14.75 6.80 -15.66
CA CYS A 39 -13.98 7.74 -14.85
C CYS A 39 -12.64 8.09 -15.51
N GLY A 40 -11.86 7.10 -15.92
CA GLY A 40 -10.59 7.28 -16.64
C GLY A 40 -9.50 8.10 -15.92
N TRP A 41 -9.77 8.58 -14.70
CA TRP A 41 -8.93 9.56 -13.99
C TRP A 41 -7.48 9.09 -13.89
N SER A 42 -6.56 9.97 -14.23
CA SER A 42 -5.13 9.69 -14.27
C SER A 42 -4.38 10.68 -13.39
N VAL A 43 -3.39 10.18 -12.64
CA VAL A 43 -2.70 10.95 -11.61
C VAL A 43 -1.24 10.53 -11.48
N ARG A 44 -0.39 11.45 -11.00
CA ARG A 44 0.98 11.17 -10.56
C ARG A 44 1.00 11.04 -9.03
N ALA A 45 1.63 10.00 -8.51
CA ALA A 45 1.86 9.82 -7.08
C ALA A 45 3.33 9.54 -6.78
N GLU A 46 3.72 9.75 -5.53
CA GLU A 46 5.05 9.45 -5.01
C GLU A 46 4.92 8.42 -3.89
N PHE A 47 5.81 7.43 -3.92
CA PHE A 47 5.94 6.39 -2.91
C PHE A 47 7.33 6.48 -2.30
N GLU A 48 7.39 6.75 -1.00
CA GLU A 48 8.63 6.90 -0.28
C GLU A 48 8.73 5.88 0.88
N MET A 49 9.87 5.20 0.97
CA MET A 49 10.25 4.41 2.13
C MET A 49 10.92 5.34 3.15
N THR A 50 10.30 5.55 4.32
CA THR A 50 10.77 6.57 5.27
C THR A 50 11.38 6.03 6.55
N HIS A 51 11.00 4.83 6.99
CA HIS A 51 11.46 4.24 8.25
C HIS A 51 11.69 2.74 8.13
N GLU A 52 12.70 2.24 8.82
CA GLU A 52 12.97 0.82 8.94
C GLU A 52 12.13 0.21 10.08
N LEU A 53 11.13 -0.61 9.72
CA LEU A 53 10.33 -1.36 10.70
C LEU A 53 11.11 -2.55 11.26
N SER A 54 11.94 -3.22 10.47
CA SER A 54 12.78 -4.33 10.91
C SER A 54 14.05 -4.37 10.07
N PRO A 55 15.22 -4.63 10.69
CA PRO A 55 16.48 -4.67 9.96
C PRO A 55 16.49 -5.77 8.90
N SER A 56 17.14 -5.51 7.77
CA SER A 56 17.39 -6.52 6.74
C SER A 56 18.36 -7.60 7.27
N GLY A 57 18.11 -8.87 6.93
CA GLY A 57 19.06 -9.97 7.16
C GLY A 57 20.27 -9.92 6.22
N MET A 58 20.23 -9.07 5.19
CA MET A 58 21.32 -8.79 4.25
C MET A 58 21.41 -7.27 4.06
N PRO A 59 22.02 -6.53 5.00
CA PRO A 59 22.06 -5.07 4.94
C PRO A 59 22.97 -4.59 3.80
N ASN A 60 22.50 -3.59 3.05
CA ASN A 60 23.34 -2.85 2.12
C ASN A 60 23.93 -1.63 2.85
N PRO A 61 25.26 -1.49 2.97
CA PRO A 61 25.89 -0.38 3.69
C PRO A 61 25.57 1.01 3.15
N ALA A 62 25.08 1.15 1.91
CA ALA A 62 24.66 2.43 1.34
C ALA A 62 23.19 2.79 1.67
N VAL A 63 22.46 1.92 2.36
CA VAL A 63 21.04 2.06 2.64
C VAL A 63 20.86 2.41 4.11
N HIS A 64 20.48 3.66 4.38
CA HIS A 64 20.23 4.15 5.73
C HIS A 64 18.83 4.79 5.81
N LEU A 65 17.97 4.22 6.65
CA LEU A 65 16.70 4.82 7.08
C LEU A 65 16.68 4.90 8.61
N PRO A 66 15.98 5.88 9.20
CA PRO A 66 15.77 5.90 10.64
C PRO A 66 14.95 4.68 11.07
N CYS A 67 15.33 4.10 12.22
CA CYS A 67 14.52 3.05 12.84
C CYS A 67 13.14 3.59 13.21
N ALA A 68 12.09 2.81 12.92
CA ALA A 68 10.74 3.18 13.29
C ALA A 68 10.58 3.24 14.83
N GLY A 69 9.97 4.32 15.32
CA GLY A 69 9.59 4.45 16.72
C GLY A 69 8.42 3.55 17.13
N PRO A 70 8.08 3.50 18.44
CA PRO A 70 7.00 2.67 18.97
C PRO A 70 5.64 2.90 18.29
N ASP A 71 5.31 4.15 17.96
CA ASP A 71 4.03 4.53 17.36
C ASP A 71 3.87 3.96 15.95
N LEU A 72 4.90 4.11 15.10
CA LEU A 72 4.92 3.56 13.75
C LEU A 72 4.83 2.02 13.76
N ARG A 73 5.52 1.37 14.71
CA ARG A 73 5.46 -0.09 14.88
C ARG A 73 4.08 -0.55 15.31
N ARG A 74 3.43 0.18 16.21
CA ARG A 74 2.06 -0.11 16.63
C ARG A 74 1.07 0.05 15.47
N ALA A 75 1.21 1.12 14.68
CA ALA A 75 0.36 1.38 13.52
C ALA A 75 0.53 0.34 12.40
N ALA A 76 1.72 -0.24 12.26
CA ALA A 76 1.98 -1.29 11.27
C ALA A 76 1.36 -2.66 11.61
N ARG A 77 0.82 -2.85 12.82
CA ARG A 77 0.18 -4.11 13.19
C ARG A 77 -1.10 -4.29 12.35
N PRO A 78 -1.31 -5.46 11.74
CA PRO A 78 -2.56 -5.73 11.04
C PRO A 78 -3.72 -5.60 12.02
N VAL A 79 -4.75 -4.83 11.63
CA VAL A 79 -6.03 -4.85 12.33
C VAL A 79 -6.61 -6.24 12.08
N ALA A 80 -6.85 -7.01 13.15
CA ALA A 80 -7.51 -8.30 13.03
C ALA A 80 -8.88 -8.07 12.36
N GLU A 81 -9.07 -8.62 11.18
CA GLU A 81 -10.34 -8.56 10.47
C GLU A 81 -11.36 -9.33 11.32
N SER A 82 -12.31 -8.62 11.92
CA SER A 82 -13.44 -9.24 12.59
C SER A 82 -14.23 -10.02 11.55
N ALA A 83 -14.09 -11.34 11.56
CA ALA A 83 -14.85 -12.23 10.70
C ALA A 83 -16.35 -11.95 10.87
N PRO A 84 -17.14 -11.86 9.78
CA PRO A 84 -18.58 -11.73 9.90
C PRO A 84 -19.12 -12.98 10.61
N ALA A 85 -19.94 -12.75 11.65
CA ALA A 85 -20.62 -13.80 12.38
C ALA A 85 -21.35 -14.73 11.42
N ALA A 86 -21.08 -16.03 11.55
CA ALA A 86 -21.78 -17.09 10.85
C ALA A 86 -23.29 -16.90 10.98
N GLN A 87 -23.97 -16.62 9.87
CA GLN A 87 -25.42 -16.66 9.80
C GLN A 87 -25.86 -18.13 9.86
N ALA A 88 -26.37 -18.52 11.02
CA ALA A 88 -27.16 -19.72 11.22
C ALA A 88 -28.50 -19.59 10.49
N GLN A 89 -28.76 -20.46 9.50
CA GLN A 89 -30.07 -20.85 8.98
C GLN A 89 -29.92 -22.31 8.51
N GLN A 90 -30.05 -23.30 9.40
CA GLN A 90 -31.28 -23.95 9.89
C GLN A 90 -31.77 -25.05 8.95
N GLU A 91 -31.49 -26.29 9.36
CA GLU A 91 -32.15 -27.54 8.94
C GLU A 91 -33.68 -27.43 9.07
N SER A 92 -34.40 -28.00 8.09
CA SER A 92 -35.71 -28.71 8.15
C SER A 92 -36.62 -28.33 6.99
#